data_AF-A0A1Y5RDB5-F1
#
_entry.id   AF-A0A1Y5RDB5-F1
#
_cell.length_a   1.000
_cell.length_b   1.000
_cell.length_c   1.000
_cell.angle_alpha   90.00
_cell.angle_beta   90.00
_cell.angle_gamma   90.00
#
_symmetry.space_group_name_H-M   'P 1'
#
loop_
_entity.id
_entity.type
_entity.pdbx_description
1 polymer ?
#
loop_
_entity_poly.entity_id
_entity_poly.type
_entity_poly.pdbx_seq_one_letter_code
_entity_poly.pdbx_strand_id
1 'polypeptide(L)'
;MIVAFRRHALLPLDDCLYALRPSIPQLTRSALHRCLQRHGISRLPEIEGDKPRRQKFKRYPIGVFHIDIAEVQTVEGKLYLFVGIDRTTKFAVTQLVDKAD
;
A
#
# COMPACT_ATOMS: atom_id res chain seq x y z
N MET A 1 -17.65 16.23 -4.70
CA MET A 1 -17.43 14.87 -4.15
C MET A 1 -16.02 14.35 -4.41
N ILE A 2 -15.60 14.11 -5.67
CA ILE A 2 -14.27 13.52 -6.00
C ILE A 2 -13.09 14.29 -5.39
N VAL A 3 -13.07 15.62 -5.53
CA VAL A 3 -12.00 16.50 -4.99
C VAL A 3 -11.92 16.44 -3.46
N ALA A 4 -13.08 16.46 -2.78
CA ALA A 4 -13.13 16.34 -1.33
C ALA A 4 -12.66 14.95 -0.88
N PHE A 5 -13.16 13.88 -1.51
CA PHE A 5 -12.73 12.51 -1.26
C PHE A 5 -11.21 12.36 -1.39
N ARG A 6 -10.62 12.89 -2.47
CA ARG A 6 -9.16 12.87 -2.69
C ARG A 6 -8.38 13.52 -1.54
N ARG A 7 -8.83 14.68 -1.07
CA ARG A 7 -8.16 15.46 -0.02
C ARG A 7 -8.24 14.80 1.36
N HIS A 8 -9.30 14.05 1.63
CA HIS A 8 -9.50 13.37 2.92
C HIS A 8 -8.93 11.95 2.93
N ALA A 9 -9.16 11.17 1.88
CA ALA A 9 -8.80 9.76 1.86
C ALA A 9 -7.30 9.52 1.61
N LEU A 10 -6.63 10.43 0.89
CA LEU A 10 -5.20 10.32 0.54
C LEU A 10 -4.81 8.97 -0.10
N LEU A 11 -5.76 8.33 -0.81
CA LEU A 11 -5.56 7.06 -1.49
C LEU A 11 -4.93 7.23 -2.89
N PRO A 12 -4.13 6.30 -3.39
CA PRO A 12 -3.73 6.27 -4.81
C PRO A 12 -4.90 6.40 -5.80
N LEU A 13 -4.59 6.76 -7.06
CA LEU A 13 -5.60 7.01 -8.10
C LEU A 13 -6.56 5.83 -8.29
N ASP A 14 -6.02 4.61 -8.35
CA ASP A 14 -6.80 3.40 -8.62
C ASP A 14 -7.65 2.97 -7.41
N ASP A 15 -7.16 3.20 -6.20
CA ASP A 15 -7.93 2.97 -4.96
C ASP A 15 -9.06 4.00 -4.82
N CYS A 16 -8.82 5.24 -5.21
CA CYS A 16 -9.87 6.26 -5.33
C CYS A 16 -10.94 5.85 -6.35
N LEU A 17 -10.54 5.30 -7.50
CA LEU A 17 -11.47 4.81 -8.52
C LEU A 17 -12.31 3.67 -7.97
N TYR A 18 -11.69 2.70 -7.29
CA TYR A 18 -12.39 1.58 -6.66
C TYR A 18 -13.41 2.05 -5.62
N ALA A 19 -12.99 2.92 -4.70
CA ALA A 19 -13.85 3.43 -3.62
C ALA A 19 -15.02 4.29 -4.13
N LEU A 20 -14.85 5.02 -5.22
CA LEU A 20 -15.88 5.90 -5.79
C LEU A 20 -16.84 5.17 -6.74
N ARG A 21 -16.48 3.97 -7.22
CA ARG A 21 -17.26 3.22 -8.22
C ARG A 21 -18.68 2.87 -7.78
N PRO A 22 -18.95 2.51 -6.51
CA PRO A 22 -20.33 2.27 -6.05
C PRO A 22 -21.22 3.52 -6.14
N SER A 23 -20.68 4.71 -5.90
CA SER A 23 -21.44 5.98 -5.95
C SER A 23 -21.46 6.61 -7.34
N ILE A 24 -20.45 6.37 -8.18
CA ILE A 24 -20.36 6.86 -9.56
C ILE A 24 -19.94 5.70 -10.49
N PRO A 25 -20.87 4.83 -10.89
CA PRO A 25 -20.56 3.64 -11.69
C PRO A 25 -19.89 3.94 -13.04
N GLN A 26 -20.24 5.07 -13.65
CA GLN A 26 -19.71 5.55 -14.93
C GLN A 26 -18.35 6.25 -14.83
N LEU A 27 -17.77 6.37 -13.63
CA LEU A 27 -16.48 7.03 -13.46
C LEU A 27 -15.37 6.19 -14.11
N THR A 28 -14.69 6.78 -15.09
CA THR A 28 -13.52 6.17 -15.72
C THR A 28 -12.23 6.65 -15.07
N ARG A 29 -11.19 5.80 -15.12
CA ARG A 29 -9.84 6.14 -14.63
C ARG A 29 -9.31 7.44 -15.23
N SER A 30 -9.48 7.61 -16.55
CA SER A 30 -9.02 8.80 -17.27
C SER A 30 -9.80 10.06 -16.87
N ALA A 31 -11.12 9.95 -16.67
CA ALA A 31 -11.92 11.08 -16.19
C ALA A 31 -11.54 11.48 -14.76
N LEU A 32 -11.31 10.50 -13.88
CA LEU A 32 -10.80 10.74 -12.53
C LEU A 32 -9.44 11.44 -12.56
N HIS A 33 -8.47 10.90 -13.30
CA HIS A 33 -7.14 11.49 -13.41
C HIS A 33 -7.19 12.95 -13.91
N ARG A 34 -7.93 13.22 -14.99
CA ARG A 34 -8.09 14.59 -15.52
C ARG A 34 -8.77 15.53 -14.52
N CYS A 35 -9.75 15.04 -13.77
CA CYS A 35 -10.39 15.81 -12.69
C CYS A 35 -9.36 16.20 -11.63
N LEU A 36 -8.59 15.24 -11.10
CA LEU A 36 -7.57 15.52 -10.09
C LEU A 36 -6.47 16.43 -10.60
N GLN A 37 -6.05 16.27 -11.86
CA GLN A 37 -5.06 17.12 -12.51
C GLN A 37 -5.56 18.56 -12.66
N ARG A 38 -6.80 18.77 -13.10
CA ARG A 38 -7.43 20.09 -13.19
C ARG A 38 -7.47 20.82 -11.84
N HIS A 39 -7.61 20.07 -10.75
CA HIS A 39 -7.65 20.62 -9.40
C HIS A 39 -6.29 20.64 -8.69
N GLY A 40 -5.19 20.32 -9.39
CA GLY A 40 -3.83 20.37 -8.84
C GLY A 40 -3.53 19.31 -7.75
N ILE A 41 -4.36 18.27 -7.65
CA ILE A 41 -4.30 17.24 -6.59
C ILE A 41 -4.11 15.83 -7.16
N SER A 42 -3.54 15.73 -8.36
CA SER A 42 -3.18 14.44 -8.97
C SER A 42 -2.13 13.71 -8.12
N ARG A 43 -1.06 14.43 -7.72
CA ARG A 43 -0.05 13.94 -6.79
C ARG A 43 -0.57 14.01 -5.35
N LEU A 44 -0.30 12.98 -4.56
CA LEU A 44 -0.52 13.02 -3.12
C LEU A 44 0.36 14.10 -2.48
N PRO A 45 -0.13 14.81 -1.44
CA PRO A 45 0.75 15.64 -0.64
C PRO A 45 1.89 14.77 -0.07
N GLU A 46 3.07 15.34 0.00
CA GLU A 46 4.14 14.68 0.74
C GLU A 46 3.75 14.74 2.21
N ILE A 47 3.37 13.59 2.76
CA ILE A 47 3.17 13.45 4.20
C ILE A 47 4.55 13.71 4.83
N GLU A 48 4.70 14.85 5.50
CA GLU A 48 5.80 15.14 6.41
C GLU A 48 5.66 14.23 7.63
N GLY A 49 6.10 12.99 7.44
CA GLY A 49 6.44 12.05 8.48
C GLY A 49 7.86 11.59 8.21
N ASP A 50 8.55 11.14 9.25
CA ASP A 50 9.94 10.68 9.26
C ASP A 50 10.15 9.56 8.22
N LYS A 51 10.23 9.92 6.94
CA LYS A 51 10.49 8.98 5.86
C LYS A 51 11.91 8.52 6.11
N PRO A 52 12.13 7.24 6.45
CA PRO A 52 13.47 6.75 6.67
C PRO A 52 14.29 7.09 5.43
N ARG A 53 15.46 7.71 5.64
CA ARG A 53 16.35 8.09 4.54
C ARG A 53 16.46 6.92 3.58
N ARG A 54 16.15 7.16 2.30
CA ARG A 54 16.25 6.12 1.26
C ARG A 54 17.67 5.57 1.27
N GLN A 55 17.84 4.37 1.83
CA GLN A 55 19.11 3.67 1.89
C GLN A 55 19.07 2.51 0.90
N LYS A 56 20.22 2.20 0.28
CA LYS A 56 20.35 0.95 -0.46
C LYS A 56 20.26 -0.21 0.54
N PHE A 57 19.49 -1.24 0.18
CA PHE A 57 19.47 -2.48 0.96
C PHE A 57 20.89 -3.04 1.10
N LYS A 58 21.23 -3.54 2.30
CA LYS A 58 22.50 -4.25 2.51
C LYS A 58 22.54 -5.49 1.61
N ARG A 59 23.68 -5.70 0.94
CA ARG A 59 23.93 -6.94 0.18
C ARG A 59 24.11 -8.09 1.17
N TYR A 60 23.47 -9.22 0.89
CA TYR A 60 23.65 -10.48 1.60
C TYR A 60 24.07 -11.57 0.63
N PRO A 61 24.80 -12.60 1.08
CA PRO A 61 25.04 -13.78 0.27
C PRO A 61 23.74 -14.56 0.05
N ILE A 62 23.70 -15.37 -1.02
CA ILE A 62 22.62 -16.33 -1.25
C ILE A 62 22.58 -17.31 -0.07
N GLY A 63 21.38 -17.62 0.43
CA GLY A 63 21.19 -18.50 1.59
C GLY A 63 20.95 -17.79 2.93
N VAL A 64 20.95 -16.45 2.95
CA VAL A 64 20.53 -15.67 4.13
C VAL A 64 19.07 -15.26 4.00
N PHE A 65 18.23 -15.83 4.86
CA PHE A 65 16.80 -15.48 4.94
C PHE A 65 16.55 -14.40 5.98
N HIS A 66 15.77 -13.40 5.59
CA HIS A 66 15.20 -12.43 6.51
C HIS A 66 13.80 -12.89 6.90
N ILE A 67 13.61 -13.20 8.18
CA ILE A 67 12.30 -13.55 8.74
C ILE A 67 11.74 -12.32 9.44
N ASP A 68 10.51 -11.95 9.10
CA ASP A 68 9.78 -10.85 9.69
C ASP A 68 8.37 -11.30 10.09
N ILE A 69 7.79 -10.60 11.07
CA ILE A 69 6.44 -10.84 11.54
C ILE A 69 5.69 -9.51 11.64
N ALA A 70 4.48 -9.49 11.09
CA ALA A 70 3.59 -8.33 11.17
C ALA A 70 2.21 -8.73 11.68
N GLU A 71 1.65 -7.94 12.59
CA GLU A 71 0.22 -8.01 12.88
C GLU A 71 -0.59 -7.38 11.76
N VAL A 72 -1.64 -8.08 11.32
CA VAL A 72 -2.53 -7.64 10.26
C VAL A 72 -3.96 -7.71 10.77
N GLN A 73 -4.70 -6.60 10.63
CA GLN A 73 -6.13 -6.57 10.92
C GLN A 73 -6.91 -7.00 9.67
N THR A 74 -7.63 -8.11 9.76
CA THR A 74 -8.49 -8.64 8.70
C THR A 74 -9.95 -8.64 9.14
N VAL A 75 -10.86 -9.05 8.23
CA VAL A 75 -12.28 -9.22 8.55
C VAL A 75 -12.53 -10.37 9.54
N GLU A 76 -11.60 -11.32 9.64
CA GLU A 76 -11.63 -12.45 10.58
C GLU A 76 -11.05 -12.08 11.95
N GLY A 77 -10.54 -10.85 12.09
CA GLY A 77 -9.92 -10.34 13.31
C GLY A 77 -8.42 -10.14 13.16
N LYS A 78 -7.72 -10.28 14.29
CA LYS A 78 -6.28 -10.04 14.36
C LYS A 78 -5.52 -11.31 13.95
N LEU A 79 -4.73 -11.22 12.88
CA LEU A 79 -3.85 -12.29 12.41
C LEU A 79 -2.38 -11.85 12.45
N TYR A 80 -1.48 -12.82 12.39
CA TYR A 80 -0.03 -12.59 12.28
C TYR A 80 0.46 -13.12 10.94
N LEU A 81 1.12 -12.25 10.18
CA LEU A 81 1.77 -12.56 8.91
C LEU A 81 3.25 -12.85 9.17
N PHE A 82 3.64 -14.11 9.03
CA PHE A 82 5.04 -14.53 9.00
C PHE A 82 5.57 -14.44 7.57
N VAL A 83 6.74 -13.84 7.40
CA VAL A 83 7.37 -13.65 6.10
C VAL A 83 8.82 -14.09 6.15
N GLY A 84 9.20 -15.06 5.32
CA GLY A 84 10.59 -15.42 5.05
C GLY A 84 11.02 -14.93 3.67
N ILE A 85 11.98 -14.02 3.59
CA ILE A 85 12.46 -13.43 2.33
C ILE A 85 13.94 -13.74 2.13
N ASP A 86 14.29 -14.35 0.99
CA ASP A 86 15.66 -14.25 0.48
C ASP A 86 15.82 -12.89 -0.21
N ARG A 87 16.58 -11.98 0.43
CA ARG A 87 16.73 -10.62 -0.09
C ARG A 87 17.53 -10.55 -1.39
N THR A 88 18.25 -11.61 -1.75
CA THR A 88 19.06 -11.68 -2.98
C THR A 88 18.20 -12.10 -4.16
N THR A 89 17.50 -13.23 -4.07
CA THR A 89 16.62 -13.72 -5.15
C THR A 89 15.25 -13.04 -5.18
N LYS A 90 14.85 -12.36 -4.10
CA LYS A 90 13.50 -11.80 -3.89
C LYS A 90 12.41 -12.87 -3.76
N PHE A 91 12.78 -14.11 -3.52
CA PHE A 91 11.82 -15.14 -3.17
C PHE A 91 11.26 -14.89 -1.77
N ALA A 92 9.94 -14.95 -1.62
CA ALA A 92 9.26 -14.75 -0.36
C ALA A 92 8.27 -15.89 -0.11
N VAL A 93 8.26 -16.39 1.12
CA VAL A 93 7.26 -17.32 1.64
C VAL A 93 6.51 -16.61 2.73
N THR A 94 5.17 -16.70 2.71
CA THR A 94 4.31 -16.04 3.68
C THR A 94 3.30 -17.01 4.26
N GLN A 95 3.01 -16.86 5.55
CA GLN A 95 1.96 -17.60 6.22
C GLN A 95 1.17 -16.66 7.13
N LEU A 96 -0.15 -16.70 7.02
CA LEU A 96 -1.06 -16.07 7.99
C LEU A 96 -1.43 -17.11 9.05
N VAL A 97 -1.32 -16.72 10.32
CA VAL A 97 -1.66 -17.57 11.46
C VAL A 97 -2.42 -16.77 12.51
N ASP A 98 -3.27 -17.46 13.27
CA ASP A 98 -4.10 -16.85 14.31
C ASP A 98 -3.30 -16.48 15.58
N LYS A 99 -2.15 -17.12 15.79
CA LYS A 99 -1.27 -16.93 16.95
C LYS A 99 0.20 -16.88 16.54
N ALA A 100 0.95 -16.01 17.19
CA ALA A 100 2.40 -15.96 17.12
C ALA A 100 2.96 -16.51 18.44
N ASP A 101 3.20 -17.83 18.48
CA ASP A 101 3.83 -18.53 19.60
C ASP A 101 5.36 -18.65 19.39
#